data_AF-A0A8T0R1R6-F1
#
_entry.id   AF-A0A8T0R1R6-F1
#
_cell.length_a   1.000
_cell.length_b   1.000
_cell.length_c   1.000
_cell.angle_alpha   90.00
_cell.angle_beta   90.00
_cell.angle_gamma   90.00
#
_symmetry.space_group_name_H-M   'P 1'
#
loop_
_entity.id
_entity.type
_entity.pdbx_description
1 polymer ?
#
loop_
_entity_poly.entity_id
_entity_poly.type
_entity_poly.pdbx_seq_one_letter_code
_entity_poly.pdbx_strand_id
1 'polypeptide(L)'
;MASSWWSCSITRTCCCCRSGTPPSFVLPGGRLRPGEEDVQGLKRKLSNKLSIFDDGEANAEEDEDDWQVGECMGMWWRSEFEAIPFPYMPPNFRAPKECIKLFLIRLPMSRRFVVPRNMKLLAVPLSQIHNNAQVYGPVISGIPNLLSKFSLNVISD
;
A
#
# COMPACT_ATOMS: atom_id res chain seq x y z
N MET A 1 -22.27 2.44 16.12
CA MET A 1 -20.82 2.58 15.89
C MET A 1 -20.22 1.18 15.93
N ALA A 2 -19.93 0.58 14.78
CA ALA A 2 -19.24 -0.71 14.73
C ALA A 2 -17.75 -0.43 14.50
N SER A 3 -17.00 -0.32 15.58
CA SER A 3 -15.53 -0.30 15.54
C SER A 3 -15.08 -1.75 15.39
N SER A 4 -14.93 -2.23 14.16
CA SER A 4 -14.35 -3.55 13.92
C SER A 4 -12.84 -3.45 14.10
N TRP A 5 -12.33 -4.08 15.15
CA TRP A 5 -10.90 -4.22 15.43
C TRP A 5 -10.36 -5.34 14.55
N TRP A 6 -9.38 -5.04 13.70
CA TRP A 6 -8.67 -6.03 12.91
C TRP A 6 -7.20 -5.94 13.28
N SER A 7 -6.70 -6.94 14.01
CA SER A 7 -5.26 -7.18 14.14
C SER A 7 -4.82 -7.96 12.91
N CYS A 8 -3.89 -7.41 12.11
CA CYS A 8 -3.36 -8.07 10.93
C CYS A 8 -1.97 -8.61 11.22
N SER A 9 -1.92 -9.78 11.87
CA SER A 9 -0.71 -10.61 11.92
C SER A 9 -0.51 -11.28 10.54
N ILE A 10 0.73 -11.22 10.03
CA ILE A 10 1.38 -12.16 9.10
C ILE A 10 1.56 -11.74 7.62
N THR A 11 2.85 -11.74 7.29
CA THR A 11 3.64 -11.64 6.06
C THR A 11 3.21 -12.41 4.80
N ARG A 12 2.09 -13.14 4.78
CA ARG A 12 1.61 -13.91 3.61
C ARG A 12 0.46 -13.26 2.85
N THR A 13 0.08 -12.05 3.24
CA THR A 13 -1.02 -11.31 2.63
C THR A 13 -0.55 -9.93 2.18
N CYS A 14 -1.08 -9.49 1.04
CA CYS A 14 -1.00 -8.10 0.61
C CYS A 14 -2.24 -7.35 1.11
N CYS A 15 -2.04 -6.24 1.82
CA CYS A 15 -3.14 -5.37 2.25
C CYS A 15 -3.57 -4.46 1.10
N CYS A 16 -4.74 -4.71 0.53
CA CYS A 16 -5.31 -3.94 -0.58
C CYS A 16 -6.66 -3.32 -0.17
N CYS A 17 -6.94 -2.12 -0.67
CA CYS A 17 -8.27 -1.53 -0.60
C CYS A 17 -9.08 -1.95 -1.84
N ARG A 18 -10.30 -2.42 -1.62
CA ARG A 18 -11.28 -2.67 -2.68
C ARG A 18 -12.29 -1.53 -2.74
N SER A 19 -12.55 -0.99 -3.92
CA SER A 19 -13.52 0.10 -4.15
C SER A 19 -14.37 -0.13 -5.41
N GLY A 20 -15.57 0.47 -5.43
CA GLY A 20 -16.42 0.58 -6.62
C GLY A 20 -17.12 -0.71 -7.11
N THR A 21 -17.92 -0.52 -8.17
CA THR A 21 -18.56 -1.56 -9.00
C THR A 21 -18.38 -1.19 -10.48
N PRO A 22 -17.59 -1.93 -11.29
CA PRO A 22 -16.88 -3.17 -10.95
C PRO A 22 -15.77 -2.95 -9.91
N PRO A 23 -15.40 -4.00 -9.16
CA PRO A 23 -14.44 -3.88 -8.07
C PRO A 23 -13.04 -3.59 -8.59
N SER A 24 -12.44 -2.51 -8.10
CA SER A 24 -11.03 -2.19 -8.31
C SER A 24 -10.24 -2.44 -7.03
N PHE A 25 -9.03 -2.99 -7.17
CA PHE A 25 -8.08 -3.18 -6.08
C PHE A 25 -6.97 -2.14 -6.19
N VAL A 26 -6.71 -1.44 -5.09
CA VAL A 26 -5.67 -0.42 -5.01
C VAL A 26 -4.86 -0.58 -3.73
N LEU A 27 -3.58 -0.25 -3.79
CA LEU A 27 -2.73 -0.19 -2.61
C LEU A 27 -2.92 1.15 -1.87
N PRO A 28 -2.85 1.17 -0.53
CA PRO A 28 -2.76 2.41 0.22
C PRO A 28 -1.56 3.25 -0.22
N GLY A 29 -1.78 4.54 -0.43
CA GLY A 29 -0.76 5.45 -0.96
C GLY A 29 -1.38 6.60 -1.75
N GLY A 30 -0.58 7.28 -2.58
CA GLY A 30 -1.09 8.30 -3.49
C GLY A 30 0.00 9.22 -4.03
N ARG A 31 -0.43 10.29 -4.70
CA ARG A 31 0.48 11.25 -5.35
C ARG A 31 1.24 12.12 -4.34
N LEU A 32 2.56 12.20 -4.50
CA LEU A 32 3.44 13.09 -3.75
C LEU A 32 3.27 14.56 -4.17
N ARG A 33 3.56 15.47 -3.24
CA ARG A 33 3.68 16.91 -3.53
C ARG A 33 5.01 17.19 -4.25
N PRO A 34 5.11 18.28 -5.03
CA PRO A 34 6.39 18.68 -5.63
C PRO A 34 7.46 18.88 -4.54
N GLY A 35 8.61 18.24 -4.70
CA GLY A 35 9.73 18.32 -3.74
C GLY A 35 9.56 17.50 -2.45
N GLU A 36 8.45 16.78 -2.29
CA GLU A 36 8.23 15.90 -1.12
C GLU A 36 9.04 14.61 -1.27
N GLU A 37 9.71 14.21 -0.18
CA GLU A 37 10.44 12.95 -0.12
C GLU A 37 9.48 11.75 -0.20
N ASP A 38 9.88 10.68 -0.88
CA ASP A 38 9.01 9.51 -1.11
C ASP A 38 8.51 8.90 0.20
N VAL A 39 9.41 8.70 1.17
CA VAL A 39 9.09 8.06 2.46
C VAL A 39 8.15 8.94 3.28
N GLN A 40 8.50 10.22 3.47
CA GLN A 40 7.68 11.17 4.22
C GLN A 40 6.29 11.33 3.59
N GLY A 41 6.23 11.44 2.26
CA GLY A 41 4.96 11.57 1.57
C GLY A 41 4.13 10.30 1.64
N LEU A 42 4.74 9.11 1.63
CA LEU A 42 4.05 7.84 1.86
C LEU A 42 3.49 7.78 3.27
N LYS A 43 4.28 8.07 4.32
CA LYS A 43 3.82 8.13 5.72
C LYS A 43 2.58 9.03 5.83
N ARG A 44 2.66 10.26 5.32
CA ARG A 44 1.53 11.21 5.30
C ARG A 44 0.31 10.65 4.56
N LYS A 45 0.48 9.95 3.44
CA LYS A 45 -0.65 9.36 2.70
C LYS A 45 -1.30 8.19 3.44
N LEU A 46 -0.52 7.40 4.15
CA LEU A 46 -1.04 6.29 4.95
C LEU A 46 -1.82 6.82 6.13
N SER A 47 -1.27 7.77 6.90
CA SER A 47 -1.98 8.44 8.00
C SER A 47 -3.31 9.03 7.52
N ASN A 48 -3.29 9.86 6.48
CA ASN A 48 -4.50 10.48 5.95
C ASN A 48 -5.59 9.50 5.48
N LYS A 49 -5.22 8.26 5.13
CA LYS A 49 -6.16 7.25 4.60
C LYS A 49 -6.56 6.18 5.60
N LEU A 50 -5.71 5.93 6.61
CA LEU A 50 -5.79 4.74 7.46
C LEU A 50 -5.67 5.03 8.96
N SER A 51 -5.29 6.24 9.40
CA SER A 51 -5.21 6.60 10.83
C SER A 51 -6.38 7.45 11.30
N ILE A 52 -6.51 7.57 12.63
CA ILE A 52 -7.53 8.36 13.31
C ILE A 52 -7.00 9.79 13.45
N PHE A 53 -7.76 10.79 13.02
CA PHE A 53 -7.63 12.14 13.57
C PHE A 53 -8.62 12.20 14.74
N ASP A 54 -8.12 12.11 15.96
CA ASP A 54 -8.98 12.36 17.12
C ASP A 54 -9.01 13.86 17.36
N ASP A 55 -10.20 14.45 17.27
CA ASP A 55 -10.43 15.89 17.27
C ASP A 55 -10.77 16.41 18.68
N GLY A 56 -10.34 15.74 19.76
CA GLY A 56 -10.66 16.27 21.09
C GLY A 56 -10.41 15.47 22.36
N GLU A 57 -9.74 14.31 22.39
CA GLU A 57 -9.48 13.64 23.67
C GLU A 57 -7.98 13.49 23.95
N ALA A 58 -7.50 14.40 24.81
CA ALA A 58 -6.17 14.40 25.40
C ALA A 58 -5.97 13.17 26.30
N ASN A 59 -5.71 12.02 25.69
CA ASN A 59 -5.05 10.85 26.28
C ASN A 59 -4.19 10.13 25.20
N ALA A 60 -3.59 10.91 24.30
CA ALA A 60 -2.65 10.41 23.29
C ALA A 60 -1.28 10.15 23.92
N GLU A 61 -1.22 9.12 24.77
CA GLU A 61 0.06 8.46 25.04
C GLU A 61 0.49 7.76 23.74
N GLU A 62 1.39 8.41 23.00
CA GLU A 62 2.36 7.77 22.09
C GLU A 62 1.84 6.90 20.93
N ASP A 63 0.66 7.17 20.35
CA ASP A 63 0.41 6.79 18.94
C ASP A 63 1.03 7.85 18.02
N GLU A 64 2.34 8.08 18.17
CA GLU A 64 3.11 8.70 17.10
C GLU A 64 2.91 7.79 15.88
N ASP A 65 2.35 8.35 14.81
CA ASP A 65 1.87 7.66 13.60
C ASP A 65 3.08 7.13 12.79
N ASP A 66 3.94 6.33 13.43
CA ASP A 66 5.23 5.89 12.94
C ASP A 66 5.03 4.68 12.06
N TRP A 67 4.65 4.98 10.82
CA TRP A 67 4.72 4.02 9.74
C TRP A 67 6.18 3.64 9.53
N GLN A 68 6.53 2.38 9.82
CA GLN A 68 7.86 1.85 9.54
C GLN A 68 7.97 1.50 8.04
N VAL A 69 8.29 2.51 7.24
CA VAL A 69 8.54 2.36 5.79
C VAL A 69 9.93 1.77 5.60
N GLY A 70 9.99 0.61 4.95
CA GLY A 70 11.22 -0.09 4.58
C GLY A 70 11.73 0.29 3.18
N GLU A 71 12.39 -0.65 2.51
CA GLU A 71 13.00 -0.41 1.19
C GLU A 71 11.97 -0.25 0.06
N CYS A 72 12.38 0.44 -1.00
CA CYS A 72 11.66 0.47 -2.28
C CYS A 72 11.81 -0.90 -2.94
N MET A 73 10.69 -1.58 -3.14
CA MET A 73 10.64 -2.93 -3.70
C MET A 73 10.59 -2.93 -5.23
N GLY A 74 10.05 -1.89 -5.83
CA GLY A 74 9.83 -1.85 -7.27
C GLY A 74 9.37 -0.48 -7.75
N MET A 75 9.64 -0.22 -9.02
CA MET A 75 9.29 1.02 -9.69
C MET A 75 8.62 0.69 -11.01
N TRP A 76 7.58 1.45 -11.34
CA TRP A 76 6.94 1.37 -12.65
C TRP A 76 6.75 2.76 -13.25
N TRP A 77 6.82 2.85 -14.57
CA TRP A 77 6.75 4.10 -15.31
C TRP A 77 5.61 4.10 -16.30
N ARG A 78 4.93 5.24 -16.43
CA ARG A 78 3.95 5.49 -17.49
C ARG A 78 4.40 6.63 -18.39
N SER A 79 4.20 6.47 -19.70
CA SER A 79 4.26 7.57 -20.67
C SER A 79 3.04 8.46 -20.57
N GLU A 80 1.88 7.87 -20.29
CA GLU A 80 0.58 8.54 -20.24
C GLU A 80 -0.23 8.09 -19.04
N PHE A 81 -1.09 8.96 -18.51
CA PHE A 81 -1.83 8.69 -17.27
C PHE A 81 -2.75 7.47 -17.36
N GLU A 82 -3.20 7.10 -18.56
CA GLU A 82 -4.06 5.93 -18.79
C GLU A 82 -3.28 4.68 -19.27
N ALA A 83 -2.00 4.83 -19.63
CA ALA A 83 -1.20 3.74 -20.18
C ALA A 83 -0.77 2.73 -19.10
N ILE A 84 -0.78 1.43 -19.40
CA ILE A 84 -0.31 0.37 -18.50
C ILE A 84 1.15 0.66 -18.07
N PRO A 85 1.49 0.58 -16.78
CA PRO A 85 2.81 0.95 -16.30
C PRO A 85 3.83 -0.17 -16.56
N PHE A 86 5.04 0.19 -16.98
CA PHE A 86 6.14 -0.74 -17.26
C PHE A 86 7.10 -0.84 -16.08
N PRO A 87 7.66 -2.03 -15.75
CA PRO A 87 8.61 -2.21 -14.65
C PRO A 87 10.05 -1.76 -15.00
N TYR A 88 10.21 -1.00 -16.09
CA TYR A 88 11.46 -0.40 -16.55
C TYR A 88 11.13 0.91 -17.27
N MET A 89 12.12 1.78 -17.45
CA MET A 89 11.99 2.96 -18.29
C MET A 89 12.17 2.55 -19.77
N PRO A 90 11.14 2.63 -20.63
CA PRO A 90 11.27 2.27 -22.04
C PRO A 90 12.26 3.18 -22.78
N PRO A 91 13.04 2.67 -23.75
CA PRO A 91 14.08 3.44 -24.44
C PRO A 91 13.59 4.72 -25.14
N ASN A 92 12.33 4.72 -25.59
CA ASN A 92 11.74 5.84 -26.33
C ASN A 92 11.16 6.95 -25.42
N PHE A 93 11.21 6.78 -24.09
CA PHE A 93 10.66 7.76 -23.16
C PHE A 93 11.68 8.86 -22.90
N ARG A 94 11.46 10.03 -23.49
CA ARG A 94 12.26 11.23 -23.17
C ARG A 94 12.00 11.77 -21.76
N ALA A 95 10.77 11.61 -21.26
CA ALA A 95 10.38 11.92 -19.88
C ALA A 95 9.09 11.16 -19.49
N PRO A 96 9.10 10.26 -18.49
CA PRO A 96 7.88 9.61 -18.00
C PRO A 96 6.95 10.63 -17.32
N LYS A 97 5.64 10.52 -17.53
CA LYS A 97 4.63 11.38 -16.87
C LYS A 97 4.32 10.94 -15.43
N GLU A 98 4.49 9.66 -15.15
CA GLU A 98 4.28 9.08 -13.82
C GLU A 98 5.36 8.04 -13.51
N CYS A 99 5.84 8.07 -12.28
CA CYS A 99 6.67 7.02 -11.68
C CYS A 99 5.99 6.53 -10.40
N ILE A 100 5.60 5.27 -10.40
CA ILE A 100 4.97 4.58 -9.27
C ILE A 100 6.09 3.86 -8.52
N LYS A 101 6.24 4.15 -7.23
CA LYS A 101 7.20 3.48 -6.33
C LYS A 101 6.44 2.67 -5.30
N LEU A 102 6.82 1.40 -5.15
CA LEU A 102 6.25 0.49 -4.16
C LEU A 102 7.22 0.30 -3.01
N PHE A 103 6.76 0.48 -1.78
CA PHE A 103 7.57 0.31 -0.57
C PHE A 103 7.00 -0.80 0.30
N LEU A 104 7.89 -1.51 0.98
CA LEU A 104 7.50 -2.45 2.04
C LEU A 104 7.19 -1.67 3.32
N ILE A 105 6.04 -1.90 3.94
CA ILE A 105 5.68 -1.30 5.23
C ILE A 105 5.70 -2.40 6.28
N ARG A 106 6.45 -2.20 7.36
CA ARG A 106 6.43 -3.09 8.52
C ARG A 106 5.33 -2.61 9.46
N LEU A 107 4.38 -3.50 9.74
CA LEU A 107 3.32 -3.24 10.71
C LEU A 107 3.77 -3.73 12.09
N PRO A 108 3.42 -3.02 13.18
CA PRO A 108 3.59 -3.53 14.53
C PRO A 108 2.64 -4.72 14.78
N MET A 109 2.84 -5.43 15.90
CA MET A 109 2.03 -6.60 16.27
C MET A 109 0.52 -6.32 16.31
N SER A 110 0.13 -5.09 16.67
CA SER A 110 -1.24 -4.63 16.61
C SER A 110 -1.25 -3.19 16.12
N ARG A 111 -2.08 -2.90 15.12
CA ARG A 111 -2.36 -1.54 14.65
C ARG A 111 -3.82 -1.45 14.26
N ARG A 112 -4.48 -0.38 14.70
CA ARG A 112 -5.84 -0.07 14.31
C ARG A 112 -5.84 0.72 13.00
N PHE A 113 -6.65 0.28 12.04
CA PHE A 113 -6.88 1.02 10.79
C PHE A 113 -8.30 1.60 10.76
N VAL A 114 -8.41 2.85 10.33
CA VAL A 114 -9.70 3.47 9.99
C VAL A 114 -9.82 3.55 8.48
N VAL A 115 -10.80 2.85 7.93
CA VAL A 115 -11.00 2.74 6.49
C VAL A 115 -12.18 3.63 6.07
N PRO A 116 -12.03 4.45 5.00
CA PRO A 116 -13.14 5.21 4.45
C PRO A 116 -14.35 4.34 4.11
N ARG A 117 -15.58 4.84 4.31
CA ARG A 117 -16.83 4.06 4.15
C ARG A 117 -17.03 3.48 2.76
N ASN A 118 -16.45 4.09 1.73
CA ASN A 118 -16.53 3.67 0.33
C ASN A 118 -15.46 2.62 -0.05
N MET A 119 -14.63 2.20 0.90
CA MET A 119 -13.55 1.24 0.69
C MET A 119 -13.62 0.11 1.71
N LYS A 120 -13.08 -1.05 1.34
CA LYS A 120 -12.83 -2.15 2.27
C LYS A 120 -11.35 -2.52 2.23
N LEU A 121 -10.69 -2.50 3.39
CA LEU A 121 -9.33 -3.00 3.53
C LEU A 121 -9.39 -4.52 3.61
N LEU A 122 -8.63 -5.20 2.76
CA LEU A 122 -8.61 -6.65 2.63
C LEU A 122 -7.18 -7.16 2.76
N ALA A 123 -6.99 -8.23 3.54
CA ALA A 123 -5.78 -9.02 3.53
C ALA A 123 -5.92 -10.11 2.46
N VAL A 124 -5.23 -9.94 1.33
CA VAL A 124 -5.34 -10.85 0.18
C VAL A 124 -4.12 -11.78 0.14
N PRO A 125 -4.29 -13.11 0.16
CA PRO A 125 -3.16 -14.04 0.09
C PRO A 125 -2.27 -13.84 -1.14
N LEU A 126 -0.95 -13.97 -0.98
CA LEU A 126 0.01 -13.84 -2.08
C LEU A 126 -0.28 -14.82 -3.24
N SER A 127 -0.78 -16.01 -2.93
CA SER A 127 -1.17 -17.01 -3.93
C SER A 127 -2.34 -16.55 -4.82
N GLN A 128 -3.24 -15.72 -4.29
CA GLN A 128 -4.41 -15.24 -5.04
C GLN A 128 -4.05 -14.11 -6.01
N ILE A 129 -3.05 -13.29 -5.67
CA ILE A 129 -2.61 -12.17 -6.53
C ILE A 129 -1.56 -12.58 -7.56
N HIS A 130 -0.78 -13.64 -7.29
CA HIS A 130 0.30 -14.10 -8.17
C HIS A 130 -0.20 -14.39 -9.60
N ASN A 131 0.43 -13.77 -10.59
CA ASN A 131 0.09 -13.88 -12.02
C ASN A 131 -1.39 -13.56 -12.36
N ASN A 132 -2.09 -12.80 -11.51
CA ASN A 132 -3.49 -12.44 -11.70
C ASN A 132 -3.67 -10.94 -12.03
N ALA A 133 -2.97 -10.49 -13.07
CA ALA A 133 -2.99 -9.08 -13.49
C ALA A 133 -4.36 -8.63 -14.03
N GLN A 134 -5.23 -9.56 -14.47
CA GLN A 134 -6.57 -9.24 -14.96
C GLN A 134 -7.47 -8.67 -13.85
N VAL A 135 -7.32 -9.18 -12.62
CA VAL A 135 -8.12 -8.73 -11.46
C VAL A 135 -7.39 -7.66 -10.65
N TYR A 136 -6.08 -7.84 -10.42
CA TYR A 136 -5.31 -7.01 -9.49
C TYR A 136 -4.44 -5.94 -10.18
N GLY A 137 -4.37 -5.95 -11.51
CA GLY A 137 -3.46 -5.09 -12.27
C GLY A 137 -2.00 -5.56 -12.19
N PRO A 138 -1.12 -4.99 -13.03
CA PRO A 138 0.25 -5.46 -13.22
C PRO A 138 1.18 -5.19 -12.02
N VAL A 139 0.87 -4.17 -11.21
CA VAL A 139 1.70 -3.82 -10.04
C VAL A 139 1.45 -4.81 -8.90
N ILE A 140 0.18 -5.03 -8.52
CA ILE A 140 -0.19 -5.90 -7.39
C ILE A 140 0.14 -7.36 -7.71
N SER A 141 -0.10 -7.82 -8.94
CA SER A 141 0.18 -9.20 -9.32
C SER A 141 1.68 -9.56 -9.34
N GLY A 142 2.56 -8.55 -9.41
CA GLY A 142 4.01 -8.70 -9.33
C GLY A 142 4.56 -8.76 -7.89
N ILE A 143 3.78 -8.39 -6.87
CA ILE A 143 4.21 -8.35 -5.47
C ILE A 143 4.80 -9.67 -4.97
N PRO A 144 4.22 -10.85 -5.27
CA PRO A 144 4.78 -12.12 -4.81
C PRO A 144 6.22 -12.35 -5.28
N ASN A 145 6.55 -11.96 -6.52
CA ASN A 145 7.90 -12.06 -7.05
C ASN A 145 8.85 -11.10 -6.33
N LEU A 146 8.42 -9.87 -6.05
CA LEU A 146 9.23 -8.88 -5.34
C LEU A 146 9.48 -9.26 -3.87
N LEU A 147 8.52 -9.95 -3.24
CA LEU A 147 8.66 -10.44 -1.87
C LEU A 147 9.52 -11.70 -1.76
N SER A 148 9.77 -12.43 -2.86
CA SER A 148 10.50 -13.70 -2.85
C SER A 148 11.93 -13.62 -2.31
N LYS A 149 12.55 -12.42 -2.34
CA LYS A 149 13.89 -12.17 -1.81
C LYS A 149 13.93 -11.98 -0.28
N PHE A 150 12.78 -11.87 0.39
CA PHE A 150 12.69 -11.60 1.82
C PHE A 150 12.47 -12.87 2.62
N SER A 151 13.17 -13.00 3.76
CA SER A 151 12.87 -14.01 4.77
C SER A 151 11.69 -13.54 5.63
N LEU A 152 10.56 -14.20 5.48
CA LEU A 152 9.34 -13.87 6.21
C LEU A 152 9.24 -14.71 7.48
N ASN A 153 9.33 -14.06 8.64
CA ASN A 153 9.05 -14.70 9.91
C ASN A 153 7.54 -14.81 10.10
N VAL A 154 7.05 -16.03 10.34
CA VAL A 154 5.65 -16.28 10.70
C VAL A 154 5.62 -16.45 12.21
N ILE A 155 5.03 -15.47 12.89
CA ILE A 155 4.75 -15.57 14.32
C ILE A 155 3.38 -16.25 14.40
N SER A 156 3.33 -17.45 14.95
CA SER A 156 2.07 -18.11 15.32
C SER A 156 1.57 -17.48 16.62
N ASP A 157 0.32 -17.00 16.62
CA ASP A 157 -0.39 -16.62 17.83
C ASP A 157 -0.67 -17.85 18.72
#